data_AF-A0AAJ0B9G6-F1
#
_entry.id   AF-A0AAJ0B9G6-F1
#
_cell.length_a   1.000
_cell.length_b   1.000
_cell.length_c   1.000
_cell.angle_alpha   90.00
_cell.angle_beta   90.00
_cell.angle_gamma   90.00
#
_symmetry.space_group_name_H-M   'P 1'
#
loop_
_entity.id
_entity.type
_entity.pdbx_description
1 polymer ?
#
loop_
_entity_poly.entity_id
_entity_poly.type
_entity_poly.pdbx_seq_one_letter_code
_entity_poly.pdbx_strand_id
1 'polypeptide(L)'
;MSPRDTQIVLIPYDFESSAHHARLVQQRVSCGFGAEQVDGLTAWCKDGTTTIYWIVLSEEFPDREEAIAAHVQKYPEEIETLTDTARITFKRPHNPSGVSFTPIGHVGVAQKPSVDARIGLPPDIPIAWLIAIYTSWVLQGRGIGGSAMRAAEAIAADPTGPIGARLMVLDSIPESLQFDATYQDMFYVERGLPLPLISNQKWYEKQGYRWFRDMELEEPIMWTQGDRTIPIQLGYYKKFLVSG
;
A
#
# COMPACT_ATOMS: atom_id res chain seq x y z
N MET A 1 -6.33 20.94 -8.77
CA MET A 1 -6.18 20.04 -7.60
C MET A 1 -7.08 20.54 -6.49
N SER A 2 -7.81 19.64 -5.84
CA SER A 2 -8.57 19.97 -4.64
C SER A 2 -7.59 20.15 -3.46
N PRO A 3 -7.90 20.96 -2.43
CA PRO A 3 -7.09 21.06 -1.20
C PRO A 3 -6.84 19.71 -0.49
N ARG A 4 -7.62 18.67 -0.81
CA ARG A 4 -7.44 17.31 -0.29
C ARG A 4 -6.36 16.50 -1.02
N ASP A 5 -5.88 16.97 -2.15
CA ASP A 5 -4.88 16.28 -2.98
C ASP A 5 -3.45 16.68 -2.60
N THR A 6 -3.26 17.68 -1.73
CA THR A 6 -1.95 18.16 -1.29
C THR A 6 -1.52 17.64 0.08
N GLN A 7 -2.36 16.86 0.77
CA GLN A 7 -2.17 16.46 2.18
C GLN A 7 -1.02 15.49 2.43
N ILE A 8 -0.55 14.80 1.39
CA ILE A 8 0.54 13.85 1.46
C ILE A 8 1.45 14.00 0.25
N VAL A 9 2.68 13.51 0.39
CA VAL A 9 3.65 13.35 -0.68
C VAL A 9 4.01 11.86 -0.75
N LEU A 10 4.11 11.34 -1.98
CA LEU A 10 4.63 10.00 -2.23
C LEU A 10 6.10 10.11 -2.65
N ILE A 11 6.99 9.57 -1.83
CA ILE A 11 8.43 9.55 -2.11
C ILE A 11 8.83 8.11 -2.48
N PRO A 12 9.53 7.87 -3.60
CA PRO A 12 9.87 6.51 -3.99
C PRO A 12 10.78 5.82 -2.97
N TYR A 13 10.51 4.52 -2.76
CA TYR A 13 11.39 3.61 -2.04
C TYR A 13 12.68 3.40 -2.83
N ASP A 14 13.81 3.65 -2.19
CA ASP A 14 15.13 3.36 -2.75
C ASP A 14 15.53 1.92 -2.43
N PHE A 15 15.39 1.03 -3.41
CA PHE A 15 15.74 -0.39 -3.27
C PHE A 15 17.24 -0.66 -3.11
N GLU A 16 18.10 0.35 -3.33
CA GLU A 16 19.55 0.26 -3.12
C GLU A 16 19.95 0.74 -1.71
N SER A 17 19.03 1.41 -0.99
CA SER A 17 19.28 1.96 0.34
C SER A 17 18.92 0.98 1.44
N SER A 18 19.91 0.58 2.24
CA SER A 18 19.71 -0.28 3.41
C SER A 18 18.80 0.37 4.46
N ALA A 19 18.82 1.70 4.58
CA ALA A 19 17.96 2.43 5.51
C ALA A 19 16.48 2.36 5.08
N HIS A 20 16.20 2.50 3.78
CA HIS A 20 14.85 2.34 3.24
C HIS A 20 14.37 0.90 3.44
N HIS A 21 15.21 -0.10 3.12
CA HIS A 21 14.87 -1.52 3.30
C HIS A 21 14.54 -1.83 4.76
N ALA A 22 15.41 -1.42 5.70
CA ALA A 22 15.18 -1.60 7.14
C ALA A 22 13.87 -0.95 7.60
N ARG A 23 13.58 0.27 7.13
CA ARG A 23 12.31 0.94 7.44
C ARG A 23 11.10 0.20 6.87
N LEU A 24 11.22 -0.41 5.68
CA LEU A 24 10.11 -1.15 5.08
C LEU A 24 9.82 -2.42 5.88
N VAL A 25 10.86 -3.11 6.35
CA VAL A 25 10.72 -4.23 7.29
C VAL A 25 10.02 -3.79 8.57
N GLN A 26 10.49 -2.70 9.21
CA GLN A 26 9.87 -2.16 10.42
C GLN A 26 8.38 -1.86 10.20
N GLN A 27 8.01 -1.18 9.10
CA GLN A 27 6.62 -0.86 8.82
C GLN A 27 5.75 -2.07 8.52
N ARG A 28 6.30 -3.11 7.88
CA ARG A 28 5.56 -4.36 7.62
C ARG A 28 5.33 -5.15 8.90
N VAL A 29 6.30 -5.13 9.82
CA VAL A 29 6.12 -5.61 11.20
C VAL A 29 5.03 -4.79 11.92
N SER A 30 5.12 -3.46 11.92
CA SER A 30 4.14 -2.55 12.54
C SER A 30 2.72 -2.71 11.95
N CYS A 31 2.63 -2.97 10.65
CA CYS A 31 1.38 -3.28 9.94
C CYS A 31 0.80 -4.64 10.36
N GLY A 32 1.64 -5.54 10.87
CA GLY A 32 1.28 -6.89 11.27
C GLY A 32 1.21 -7.88 10.11
N PHE A 33 1.78 -7.57 8.95
CA PHE A 33 1.66 -8.42 7.77
C PHE A 33 2.86 -8.33 6.81
N GLY A 34 3.38 -9.48 6.40
CA GLY A 34 4.26 -9.60 5.23
C GLY A 34 5.65 -9.00 5.40
N ALA A 35 6.21 -9.00 6.62
CA ALA A 35 7.57 -8.55 6.87
C ALA A 35 8.61 -9.45 6.18
N GLU A 36 8.33 -10.75 6.13
CA GLU A 36 9.10 -11.76 5.41
C GLU A 36 9.08 -11.59 3.88
N GLN A 37 8.16 -10.77 3.36
CA GLN A 37 8.00 -10.55 1.92
C GLN A 37 8.78 -9.32 1.42
N VAL A 38 9.45 -8.57 2.31
CA VAL A 38 10.14 -7.32 1.92
C VAL A 38 11.26 -7.54 0.92
N ASP A 39 11.97 -8.66 0.99
CA ASP A 39 13.00 -9.01 0.01
C ASP A 39 12.40 -9.27 -1.37
N GLY A 40 11.26 -9.95 -1.44
CA GLY A 40 10.51 -10.16 -2.69
C GLY A 40 10.01 -8.85 -3.28
N LEU A 41 9.47 -7.95 -2.45
CA LEU A 41 9.06 -6.61 -2.86
C LEU A 41 10.24 -5.77 -3.39
N THR A 42 11.39 -5.85 -2.72
CA THR A 42 12.62 -5.16 -3.13
C THR A 42 13.12 -5.70 -4.46
N ALA A 43 13.07 -7.03 -4.67
CA ALA A 43 13.41 -7.65 -5.94
C ALA A 43 12.49 -7.15 -7.08
N TRP A 44 11.18 -7.05 -6.85
CA TRP A 44 10.25 -6.50 -7.85
C TRP A 44 10.51 -5.02 -8.17
N CYS A 45 10.95 -4.23 -7.18
CA CYS A 45 11.37 -2.85 -7.41
C CYS A 45 12.63 -2.80 -8.30
N LYS A 46 13.62 -3.64 -8.01
CA LYS A 46 14.85 -3.78 -8.80
C LYS A 46 14.56 -4.24 -10.24
N ASP A 47 13.63 -5.16 -10.41
CA ASP A 47 13.19 -5.65 -11.72
C ASP A 47 12.26 -4.67 -12.45
N GLY A 48 11.89 -3.56 -11.82
CA GLY A 48 11.07 -2.49 -12.40
C GLY A 48 9.62 -2.87 -12.67
N THR A 49 9.13 -3.97 -12.11
CA THR A 49 7.71 -4.36 -12.21
C THR A 49 6.87 -3.70 -11.13
N THR A 50 7.52 -3.17 -10.09
CA THR A 50 6.89 -2.50 -8.96
C THR A 50 7.66 -1.22 -8.61
N THR A 51 7.01 -0.25 -8.01
CA THR A 51 7.66 0.78 -7.20
C THR A 51 6.83 0.97 -5.94
N ILE A 52 7.50 0.89 -4.79
CA ILE A 52 6.92 1.25 -3.50
C ILE A 52 7.16 2.74 -3.28
N TYR A 53 6.19 3.39 -2.66
CA TYR A 53 6.25 4.79 -2.28
C TYR A 53 6.00 4.91 -0.79
N TRP A 54 6.84 5.68 -0.12
CA TRP A 54 6.60 6.17 1.23
C TRP A 54 5.47 7.18 1.22
N ILE A 55 4.55 7.03 2.18
CA ILE A 55 3.52 8.04 2.45
C ILE A 55 4.11 9.00 3.47
N VAL A 56 4.24 10.27 3.07
CA VAL A 56 4.79 11.35 3.90
C VAL A 56 3.75 12.44 4.04
N LEU A 57 3.61 13.01 5.25
CA LEU A 57 2.72 14.16 5.44
C LEU A 57 3.33 15.41 4.80
N SER A 58 2.57 16.07 3.93
CA SER A 58 2.95 17.34 3.33
C SER A 58 3.10 18.44 4.38
N GLU A 59 3.83 19.51 4.06
CA GLU A 59 3.90 20.71 4.91
C GLU A 59 2.53 21.34 5.18
N GLU A 60 1.56 21.19 4.26
CA GLU A 60 0.19 21.71 4.40
C GLU A 60 -0.74 20.81 5.23
N PHE A 61 -0.24 19.71 5.80
CA PHE A 61 -1.07 18.78 6.55
C PHE A 61 -1.44 19.37 7.92
N PRO A 62 -2.72 19.41 8.32
CA PRO A 62 -3.13 19.92 9.63
C PRO A 62 -2.48 19.15 10.78
N ASP A 63 -1.93 19.88 11.75
CA ASP A 63 -1.27 19.33 12.95
C ASP A 63 -0.19 18.29 12.58
N ARG A 64 0.61 18.61 11.56
CA ARG A 64 1.65 17.72 11.01
C ARG A 64 2.66 17.28 12.07
N GLU A 65 3.14 18.21 12.89
CA GLU A 65 4.16 17.91 13.88
C GLU A 65 3.61 16.99 14.97
N GLU A 66 2.38 17.24 15.43
CA GLU A 66 1.67 16.39 16.37
C GLU A 66 1.40 15.00 15.79
N ALA A 67 1.05 14.93 14.50
CA ALA A 67 0.87 13.67 13.79
C ALA A 67 2.15 12.83 13.76
N ILE A 68 3.27 13.46 13.41
CA ILE A 68 4.58 12.81 13.37
C ILE A 68 4.99 12.38 14.77
N ALA A 69 4.82 13.23 15.77
CA ALA A 69 5.11 12.92 17.16
C ALA A 69 4.30 11.71 17.65
N ALA A 70 2.99 11.65 17.36
CA ALA A 70 2.15 10.51 17.71
C ALA A 70 2.59 9.22 17.01
N HIS A 71 3.00 9.31 15.73
CA HIS A 71 3.53 8.18 14.99
C HIS A 71 4.80 7.60 15.64
N VAL A 72 5.83 8.43 15.87
CA VAL A 72 7.11 7.95 16.42
C VAL A 72 6.98 7.56 17.90
N GLN A 73 6.04 8.14 18.65
CA GLN A 73 5.72 7.68 20.00
C GLN A 73 5.15 6.26 19.99
N LYS A 74 4.28 5.94 19.03
CA LYS A 74 3.71 4.60 18.89
C LYS A 74 4.71 3.60 18.30
N TYR A 75 5.60 4.07 17.42
CA TYR A 75 6.62 3.27 16.72
C TYR A 75 8.02 3.86 16.92
N PRO A 76 8.66 3.69 18.09
CA PRO A 76 9.97 4.31 18.37
C PRO A 76 11.09 3.84 17.43
N GLU A 77 11.00 2.61 16.93
CA GLU A 77 11.89 2.05 15.89
C GLU A 77 11.83 2.86 14.57
N GLU A 78 10.74 3.61 14.37
CA GLU A 78 10.49 4.42 13.18
C GLU A 78 10.87 5.92 13.39
N ILE A 79 11.60 6.27 14.46
CA ILE A 79 11.94 7.66 14.78
C ILE A 79 12.91 8.32 13.79
N GLU A 80 13.87 7.56 13.26
CA GLU A 80 14.87 8.10 12.35
C GLU A 80 14.24 8.51 11.02
N THR A 81 14.67 9.64 10.47
CA THR A 81 14.23 10.09 9.16
C THR A 81 14.94 9.32 8.04
N LEU A 82 14.28 9.16 6.90
CA LEU A 82 14.91 8.74 5.65
C LEU A 82 15.28 9.95 4.80
N THR A 83 16.20 9.76 3.85
CA THR A 83 16.51 10.73 2.81
C THR A 83 15.99 10.24 1.47
N ASP A 84 15.46 11.13 0.65
CA ASP A 84 15.04 10.79 -0.71
C ASP A 84 16.28 10.58 -1.58
N THR A 85 16.58 9.32 -1.87
CA THR A 85 17.79 8.88 -2.58
C THR A 85 17.49 8.03 -3.82
N ALA A 86 16.22 7.67 -4.07
CA ALA A 86 15.84 6.75 -5.12
C ALA A 86 16.22 7.32 -6.51
N ARG A 87 17.11 6.66 -7.24
CA ARG A 87 17.54 7.11 -8.59
C ARG A 87 16.77 6.46 -9.73
N ILE A 88 16.00 5.41 -9.43
CA ILE A 88 15.31 4.60 -10.42
C ILE A 88 13.91 4.27 -9.91
N THR A 89 12.89 4.49 -10.74
CA THR A 89 11.51 4.06 -10.50
C THR A 89 10.98 3.39 -11.76
N PHE A 90 10.41 2.19 -11.67
CA PHE A 90 9.97 1.40 -12.84
C PHE A 90 11.01 1.35 -13.98
N LYS A 91 12.30 1.10 -13.64
CA LYS A 91 13.43 1.10 -14.59
C LYS A 91 13.66 2.42 -15.36
N ARG A 92 13.00 3.51 -14.96
CA ARG A 92 13.24 4.85 -15.50
C ARG A 92 14.09 5.68 -14.54
N PRO A 93 15.01 6.54 -15.04
CA PRO A 93 15.74 7.47 -14.20
C PRO A 93 14.78 8.37 -13.41
N HIS A 94 15.08 8.55 -12.13
CA HIS A 94 14.42 9.48 -11.23
C HIS A 94 15.48 10.43 -10.67
N ASN A 95 15.12 11.70 -10.48
CA ASN A 95 16.00 12.66 -9.85
C ASN A 95 15.56 12.84 -8.38
N PRO A 96 16.23 12.16 -7.43
CA PRO A 96 15.85 12.26 -6.03
C PRO A 96 16.02 13.70 -5.53
N SER A 97 15.09 14.14 -4.68
CA SER A 97 15.10 15.50 -4.12
C SER A 97 16.20 15.72 -3.07
N GLY A 98 16.69 14.64 -2.44
CA GLY A 98 17.64 14.71 -1.31
C GLY A 98 17.02 15.21 -0.01
N VAL A 99 15.70 15.43 0.04
CA VAL A 99 14.99 15.90 1.23
C VAL A 99 14.91 14.79 2.28
N SER A 100 15.03 15.17 3.55
CA SER A 100 14.80 14.28 4.69
C SER A 100 13.31 14.24 5.05
N PHE A 101 12.78 13.06 5.38
CA PHE A 101 11.37 12.84 5.66
C PHE A 101 11.12 11.73 6.69
N THR A 102 9.96 11.78 7.34
CA THR A 102 9.45 10.71 8.20
C THR A 102 8.34 9.95 7.47
N PRO A 103 8.58 8.70 7.05
CA PRO A 103 7.54 7.86 6.47
C PRO A 103 6.50 7.50 7.52
N ILE A 104 5.22 7.69 7.23
CA ILE A 104 4.11 7.30 8.12
C ILE A 104 3.29 6.13 7.56
N GLY A 105 3.76 5.54 6.47
CA GLY A 105 3.16 4.41 5.78
C GLY A 105 3.82 4.18 4.42
N HIS A 106 3.25 3.26 3.65
CA HIS A 106 3.71 2.96 2.30
C HIS A 106 2.56 2.50 1.39
N VAL A 107 2.78 2.58 0.09
CA VAL A 107 1.88 2.04 -0.95
C VAL A 107 2.71 1.63 -2.16
N GLY A 108 2.39 0.49 -2.77
CA GLY A 108 3.04 0.02 -3.99
C GLY A 108 2.15 0.18 -5.22
N VAL A 109 2.78 0.52 -6.33
CA VAL A 109 2.20 0.45 -7.67
C VAL A 109 2.97 -0.62 -8.44
N ALA A 110 2.27 -1.53 -9.13
CA ALA A 110 2.89 -2.65 -9.83
C ALA A 110 2.25 -2.97 -11.18
N GLN A 111 2.98 -3.70 -12.01
CA GLN A 111 2.49 -4.35 -13.23
C GLN A 111 2.56 -5.87 -13.02
N LYS A 112 1.47 -6.58 -13.30
CA LYS A 112 1.39 -8.04 -13.12
C LYS A 112 0.77 -8.72 -14.35
N PRO A 113 1.39 -8.62 -15.55
CA PRO A 113 0.79 -9.08 -16.80
C PRO A 113 0.41 -10.57 -16.80
N SER A 114 1.15 -11.42 -16.10
CA SER A 114 0.81 -12.85 -15.94
C SER A 114 -0.46 -13.07 -15.11
N VAL A 115 -0.68 -12.25 -14.08
CA VAL A 115 -1.89 -12.29 -13.27
C VAL A 115 -3.06 -11.71 -14.06
N ASP A 116 -2.85 -10.62 -14.78
CA ASP A 116 -3.86 -9.97 -15.63
C ASP A 116 -4.45 -10.97 -16.62
N ALA A 117 -3.59 -11.70 -17.34
CA ALA A 117 -4.00 -12.75 -18.27
C ALA A 117 -4.74 -13.90 -17.58
N ARG A 118 -4.23 -14.37 -16.44
CA ARG A 118 -4.83 -15.49 -15.68
C ARG A 118 -6.25 -15.18 -15.20
N ILE A 119 -6.51 -13.94 -14.77
CA ILE A 119 -7.82 -13.55 -14.23
C ILE A 119 -8.76 -12.97 -15.30
N GLY A 120 -8.32 -12.92 -16.56
CA GLY A 120 -9.14 -12.49 -17.71
C GLY A 120 -9.34 -10.98 -17.81
N LEU A 121 -8.35 -10.18 -17.41
CA LEU A 121 -8.40 -8.73 -17.63
C LEU A 121 -8.14 -8.40 -19.11
N PRO A 122 -8.73 -7.29 -19.63
CA PRO A 122 -8.57 -6.90 -21.03
C PRO A 122 -7.09 -6.60 -21.37
N PRO A 123 -6.50 -7.29 -22.37
CA PRO A 123 -5.08 -7.14 -22.70
C PRO A 123 -4.76 -5.81 -23.41
N ASP A 124 -5.78 -5.13 -23.93
CA ASP A 124 -5.69 -3.87 -24.68
C ASP A 124 -5.78 -2.62 -23.77
N ILE A 125 -6.02 -2.81 -22.48
CA ILE A 125 -6.11 -1.74 -21.50
C ILE A 125 -4.84 -1.75 -20.64
N PRO A 126 -4.07 -0.65 -20.56
CA PRO A 126 -2.97 -0.55 -19.61
C PRO A 126 -3.46 -0.69 -18.16
N ILE A 127 -2.90 -1.64 -17.42
CA ILE A 127 -3.32 -2.01 -16.06
C ILE A 127 -2.19 -1.72 -15.08
N ALA A 128 -2.55 -1.14 -13.93
CA ALA A 128 -1.70 -1.05 -12.75
C ALA A 128 -2.36 -1.79 -11.58
N TRP A 129 -1.52 -2.25 -10.65
CA TRP A 129 -1.93 -2.87 -9.41
C TRP A 129 -1.56 -1.98 -8.23
N LEU A 130 -2.52 -1.71 -7.35
CA LEU A 130 -2.26 -1.13 -6.04
C LEU A 130 -1.99 -2.27 -5.06
N ILE A 131 -0.82 -2.25 -4.44
CA ILE A 131 -0.36 -3.29 -3.52
C ILE A 131 0.20 -2.68 -2.24
N ALA A 132 0.28 -3.47 -1.17
CA ALA A 132 0.99 -3.12 0.06
C ALA A 132 0.65 -1.72 0.62
N ILE A 133 -0.62 -1.32 0.58
CA ILE A 133 -1.03 -0.05 1.21
C ILE A 133 -1.10 -0.20 2.72
N TYR A 134 -0.38 0.68 3.43
CA TYR A 134 -0.39 0.76 4.88
C TYR A 134 -0.29 2.22 5.31
N THR A 135 -1.05 2.59 6.32
CA THR A 135 -0.92 3.85 7.05
C THR A 135 -0.83 3.54 8.53
N SER A 136 0.10 4.18 9.22
CA SER A 136 0.31 4.06 10.66
C SER A 136 -1.00 4.05 11.43
N TRP A 137 -1.19 3.05 12.30
CA TRP A 137 -2.46 2.81 13.01
C TRP A 137 -2.94 4.04 13.80
N VAL A 138 -2.03 4.77 14.45
CA VAL A 138 -2.36 5.97 15.24
C VAL A 138 -2.83 7.15 14.38
N LEU A 139 -2.58 7.10 13.05
CA LEU A 139 -2.96 8.15 12.11
C LEU A 139 -4.15 7.75 11.21
N GLN A 140 -4.69 6.54 11.36
CA GLN A 140 -5.87 6.13 10.61
C GLN A 140 -7.09 6.98 10.98
N GLY A 141 -8.05 7.08 10.04
CA GLY A 141 -9.22 7.95 10.19
C GLY A 141 -9.00 9.42 9.80
N ARG A 142 -7.76 9.83 9.53
CA ARG A 142 -7.40 11.22 9.13
C ARG A 142 -7.39 11.48 7.62
N GLY A 143 -7.93 10.56 6.83
CA GLY A 143 -7.99 10.68 5.36
C GLY A 143 -6.68 10.37 4.60
N ILE A 144 -5.58 10.11 5.32
CA ILE A 144 -4.24 9.83 4.74
C ILE A 144 -4.26 8.69 3.73
N GLY A 145 -4.81 7.52 4.09
CA GLY A 145 -4.84 6.36 3.18
C GLY A 145 -5.62 6.64 1.88
N GLY A 146 -6.69 7.43 1.96
CA GLY A 146 -7.45 7.83 0.77
C GLY A 146 -6.66 8.78 -0.12
N SER A 147 -5.92 9.72 0.48
CA SER A 147 -5.02 10.61 -0.26
C SER A 147 -3.85 9.86 -0.90
N ALA A 148 -3.25 8.90 -0.19
CA ALA A 148 -2.21 8.04 -0.73
C ALA A 148 -2.70 7.21 -1.93
N MET A 149 -3.92 6.67 -1.85
CA MET A 149 -4.54 5.94 -2.96
C MET A 149 -4.75 6.83 -4.19
N ARG A 150 -5.30 8.04 -4.02
CA ARG A 150 -5.46 8.99 -5.15
C ARG A 150 -4.13 9.39 -5.76
N ALA A 151 -3.10 9.61 -4.95
CA ALA A 151 -1.76 9.92 -5.46
C ALA A 151 -1.15 8.75 -6.23
N ALA A 152 -1.29 7.52 -5.72
CA ALA A 152 -0.84 6.31 -6.43
C ALA A 152 -1.61 6.09 -7.74
N GLU A 153 -2.92 6.34 -7.75
CA GLU A 153 -3.75 6.32 -8.96
C GLU A 153 -3.28 7.36 -9.99
N ALA A 154 -2.97 8.59 -9.56
CA ALA A 154 -2.46 9.64 -10.44
C ALA A 154 -1.10 9.26 -11.05
N ILE A 155 -0.17 8.72 -10.25
CA ILE A 155 1.13 8.22 -10.74
C ILE A 155 0.93 7.11 -11.77
N ALA A 156 0.02 6.17 -11.50
CA ALA A 156 -0.25 5.07 -12.42
C ALA A 156 -0.88 5.55 -13.72
N ALA A 157 -1.81 6.51 -13.66
CA ALA A 157 -2.56 7.03 -14.80
C ALA A 157 -1.79 8.03 -15.68
N ASP A 158 -0.71 8.62 -15.18
CA ASP A 158 0.08 9.61 -15.93
C ASP A 158 0.48 9.06 -17.31
N PRO A 159 0.02 9.68 -18.43
CA PRO A 159 0.29 9.21 -19.78
C PRO A 159 1.78 9.34 -20.16
N THR A 160 2.54 10.17 -19.45
CA THR A 160 3.99 10.29 -19.58
C THR A 160 4.73 9.37 -18.61
N GLY A 161 4.01 8.82 -17.63
CA GLY A 161 4.49 7.91 -16.61
C GLY A 161 4.90 6.53 -17.13
N PRO A 162 5.33 5.62 -16.23
CA PRO A 162 5.82 4.30 -16.59
C PRO A 162 4.73 3.35 -17.10
N ILE A 163 3.48 3.53 -16.66
CA ILE A 163 2.38 2.59 -16.95
C ILE A 163 1.31 3.20 -17.86
N GLY A 164 0.92 4.46 -17.67
CA GLY A 164 -0.20 5.07 -18.41
C GLY A 164 -1.52 4.30 -18.20
N ALA A 165 -1.73 3.82 -16.97
CA ALA A 165 -2.82 2.92 -16.60
C ALA A 165 -4.18 3.55 -16.82
N ARG A 166 -5.11 2.77 -17.38
CA ARG A 166 -6.54 3.12 -17.49
C ARG A 166 -7.40 2.30 -16.54
N LEU A 167 -6.84 1.23 -15.96
CA LEU A 167 -7.47 0.38 -14.97
C LEU A 167 -6.50 0.17 -13.80
N MET A 168 -6.96 0.42 -12.59
CA MET A 168 -6.28 0.02 -11.35
C MET A 168 -6.97 -1.21 -10.76
N VAL A 169 -6.16 -2.17 -10.32
CA VAL A 169 -6.61 -3.43 -9.72
C VAL A 169 -5.98 -3.59 -8.34
N LEU A 170 -6.69 -4.22 -7.41
CA LEU A 170 -6.14 -4.64 -6.13
C LEU A 170 -6.79 -5.95 -5.68
N ASP A 171 -6.17 -6.62 -4.73
CA ASP A 171 -6.75 -7.76 -4.02
C ASP A 171 -6.94 -7.44 -2.54
N SER A 172 -8.00 -7.97 -1.95
CA SER A 172 -8.25 -7.87 -0.51
C SER A 172 -9.16 -8.97 -0.01
N ILE A 173 -9.18 -9.17 1.31
CA ILE A 173 -10.14 -10.04 1.98
C ILE A 173 -11.57 -9.47 1.87
N PRO A 174 -12.61 -10.33 1.83
CA PRO A 174 -13.99 -9.89 1.91
C PRO A 174 -14.34 -9.42 3.32
N GLU A 175 -15.39 -8.59 3.44
CA GLU A 175 -15.91 -8.13 4.73
C GLU A 175 -16.27 -9.28 5.67
N SER A 176 -16.87 -10.34 5.14
CA SER A 176 -17.28 -11.52 5.92
C SER A 176 -16.10 -12.15 6.66
N LEU A 177 -14.93 -12.22 6.03
CA LEU A 177 -13.72 -12.74 6.66
C LEU A 177 -13.13 -11.75 7.66
N GLN A 178 -13.03 -10.47 7.29
CA GLN A 178 -12.40 -9.46 8.16
C GLN A 178 -13.16 -9.24 9.49
N PHE A 179 -14.47 -9.47 9.49
CA PHE A 179 -15.33 -9.37 10.66
C PHE A 179 -15.68 -10.73 11.29
N ASP A 180 -15.07 -11.83 10.82
CA ASP A 180 -15.10 -13.09 11.55
C ASP A 180 -14.35 -12.93 12.88
N ALA A 181 -14.91 -13.49 13.96
CA ALA A 181 -14.35 -13.33 15.30
C ALA A 181 -12.94 -13.94 15.42
N THR A 182 -12.70 -15.10 14.79
CA THR A 182 -11.40 -15.77 14.80
C THR A 182 -10.37 -14.92 14.05
N TYR A 183 -10.76 -14.38 12.90
CA TYR A 183 -9.92 -13.46 12.15
C TYR A 183 -9.59 -12.20 12.97
N GLN A 184 -10.59 -11.60 13.61
CA GLN A 184 -10.40 -10.39 14.42
C GLN A 184 -9.46 -10.62 15.60
N ASP A 185 -9.63 -11.74 16.30
CA ASP A 185 -8.77 -12.09 17.42
C ASP A 185 -7.31 -12.28 16.97
N MET A 186 -7.08 -13.06 15.91
CA MET A 186 -5.75 -13.37 15.40
C MET A 186 -5.04 -12.14 14.82
N PHE A 187 -5.73 -11.38 13.96
CA PHE A 187 -5.09 -10.31 13.16
C PHE A 187 -5.11 -8.93 13.84
N TYR A 188 -5.97 -8.72 14.85
CA TYR A 188 -6.05 -7.44 15.55
C TYR A 188 -5.81 -7.56 17.05
N VAL A 189 -6.67 -8.28 17.78
CA VAL A 189 -6.71 -8.23 19.25
C VAL A 189 -5.42 -8.73 19.88
N GLU A 190 -4.96 -9.92 19.50
CA GLU A 190 -3.73 -10.51 20.05
C GLU A 190 -2.47 -9.75 19.72
N ARG A 191 -2.52 -8.95 18.65
CA ARG A 191 -1.43 -8.09 18.21
C ARG A 191 -1.50 -6.71 18.82
N GLY A 192 -2.48 -6.45 19.70
CA GLY A 192 -2.71 -5.14 20.31
C GLY A 192 -3.06 -4.06 19.28
N LEU A 193 -3.64 -4.45 18.15
CA LEU A 193 -4.08 -3.54 17.10
C LEU A 193 -5.57 -3.21 17.26
N PRO A 194 -5.99 -1.99 16.87
CA PRO A 194 -7.39 -1.61 16.96
C PRO A 194 -8.25 -2.40 15.96
N LEU A 195 -9.47 -2.74 16.35
CA LEU A 195 -10.44 -3.35 15.45
C LEU A 195 -10.88 -2.33 14.37
N PRO A 196 -11.03 -2.78 13.11
CA PRO A 196 -11.47 -1.90 12.03
C PRO A 196 -12.93 -1.49 12.22
N LEU A 197 -13.21 -0.19 12.14
CA LEU A 197 -14.58 0.34 12.18
C LEU A 197 -15.37 0.08 10.89
N ILE A 198 -14.67 -0.04 9.77
CA ILE A 198 -15.21 -0.43 8.46
C ILE A 198 -14.28 -1.47 7.85
N SER A 199 -14.85 -2.41 7.11
CA SER A 199 -14.05 -3.38 6.37
C SER A 199 -13.21 -2.70 5.28
N ASN A 200 -12.09 -3.30 4.92
CA ASN A 200 -11.26 -2.93 3.79
C ASN A 200 -12.11 -2.92 2.52
N GLN A 201 -12.99 -3.91 2.33
CA GLN A 201 -13.96 -3.96 1.24
C GLN A 201 -14.77 -2.66 1.13
N LYS A 202 -15.49 -2.28 2.20
CA LYS A 202 -16.28 -1.05 2.23
C LYS A 202 -15.42 0.20 2.06
N TRP A 203 -14.18 0.18 2.57
CA TRP A 203 -13.26 1.30 2.41
C TRP A 203 -12.82 1.48 0.96
N TYR A 204 -12.44 0.40 0.25
CA TYR A 204 -12.09 0.42 -1.17
C TYR A 204 -13.30 0.81 -2.04
N GLU A 205 -14.50 0.32 -1.73
CA GLU A 205 -15.74 0.71 -2.41
C GLU A 205 -16.00 2.22 -2.30
N LYS A 206 -15.74 2.84 -1.15
CA LYS A 206 -15.80 4.30 -0.97
C LYS A 206 -14.76 5.06 -1.82
N GLN A 207 -13.65 4.42 -2.19
CA GLN A 207 -12.66 5.00 -3.12
C GLN A 207 -13.02 4.78 -4.60
N GLY A 208 -14.14 4.10 -4.88
CA GLY A 208 -14.63 3.85 -6.24
C GLY A 208 -14.23 2.50 -6.84
N TYR A 209 -13.58 1.63 -6.06
CA TYR A 209 -13.29 0.26 -6.49
C TYR A 209 -14.55 -0.60 -6.41
N ARG A 210 -14.61 -1.65 -7.22
CA ARG A 210 -15.68 -2.63 -7.17
C ARG A 210 -15.10 -4.04 -7.16
N TRP A 211 -15.61 -4.88 -6.29
CA TRP A 211 -15.39 -6.33 -6.35
C TRP A 211 -15.85 -6.83 -7.72
N PHE A 212 -15.01 -7.62 -8.40
CA PHE A 212 -15.39 -8.19 -9.69
C PHE A 212 -15.17 -9.68 -9.80
N ARG A 213 -14.34 -10.28 -8.94
CA ARG A 213 -14.10 -11.72 -8.94
C ARG A 213 -13.49 -12.17 -7.62
N ASP A 214 -13.86 -13.35 -7.17
CA ASP A 214 -13.17 -14.05 -6.09
C ASP A 214 -11.81 -14.55 -6.60
N MET A 215 -10.83 -14.64 -5.72
CA MET A 215 -9.55 -15.24 -6.06
C MET A 215 -9.71 -16.76 -6.02
N GLU A 216 -9.73 -17.37 -7.20
CA GLU A 216 -9.67 -18.82 -7.34
C GLU A 216 -8.24 -19.28 -7.10
N LEU A 217 -8.02 -19.96 -5.98
CA LEU A 217 -6.76 -20.58 -5.62
C LEU A 217 -6.93 -22.10 -5.68
N GLU A 218 -5.94 -22.80 -6.23
CA GLU A 218 -5.91 -24.27 -6.24
C GLU A 218 -5.91 -24.83 -4.80
N GLU A 219 -5.17 -24.16 -3.91
CA GLU A 219 -5.17 -24.41 -2.47
C GLU A 219 -5.44 -23.10 -1.72
N PRO A 220 -6.26 -23.11 -0.66
CA PRO A 220 -6.51 -21.91 0.14
C PRO A 220 -5.20 -21.42 0.77
N ILE A 221 -4.97 -20.10 0.76
CA ILE A 221 -3.89 -19.51 1.55
C ILE A 221 -4.24 -19.75 3.01
N MET A 222 -3.47 -20.58 3.71
CA MET A 222 -3.67 -20.83 5.13
C MET A 222 -2.83 -19.85 5.93
N TRP A 223 -3.47 -19.17 6.89
CA TRP A 223 -2.75 -18.33 7.85
C TRP A 223 -2.72 -19.01 9.22
N THR A 224 -1.52 -19.19 9.75
CA THR A 224 -1.30 -19.80 11.07
C THR A 224 -0.77 -18.77 12.06
N GLN A 225 -1.37 -18.72 13.26
CA GLN A 225 -0.88 -17.95 14.40
C GLN A 225 -1.08 -18.75 15.68
N GLY A 226 0.04 -19.14 16.31
CA GLY A 226 0.02 -20.09 17.40
C GLY A 226 -0.50 -21.45 16.94
N ASP A 227 -1.56 -21.93 17.57
CA ASP A 227 -2.25 -23.19 17.29
C ASP A 227 -3.43 -23.05 16.30
N ARG A 228 -3.84 -21.82 15.98
CA ARG A 228 -4.96 -21.58 15.06
C ARG A 228 -4.47 -21.41 13.64
N THR A 229 -5.23 -22.02 12.72
CA THR A 229 -5.03 -21.87 11.29
C THR A 229 -6.37 -21.58 10.63
N ILE A 230 -6.45 -20.52 9.83
CA ILE A 230 -7.66 -20.14 9.11
C ILE A 230 -7.37 -19.99 7.61
N PRO A 231 -8.33 -20.35 6.72
CA PRO A 231 -8.21 -20.07 5.31
C PRO A 231 -8.42 -18.58 5.03
N ILE A 232 -7.57 -18.00 4.19
CA ILE A 232 -7.66 -16.63 3.72
C ILE A 232 -8.29 -16.64 2.33
N GLN A 233 -9.53 -16.19 2.27
CA GLN A 233 -10.19 -15.88 1.01
C GLN A 233 -9.83 -14.46 0.58
N LEU A 234 -9.43 -14.31 -0.67
CA LEU A 234 -9.17 -13.02 -1.31
C LEU A 234 -10.13 -12.82 -2.47
N GLY A 235 -10.33 -11.58 -2.86
CA GLY A 235 -10.95 -11.25 -4.14
C GLY A 235 -10.35 -10.02 -4.76
N TYR A 236 -10.62 -9.88 -6.05
CA TYR A 236 -10.10 -8.82 -6.88
C TYR A 236 -11.11 -7.69 -7.01
N TYR A 237 -10.57 -6.48 -6.91
CA TYR A 237 -11.28 -5.23 -7.08
C TYR A 237 -10.68 -4.47 -8.24
N LYS A 238 -11.50 -3.68 -8.93
CA LYS A 238 -11.03 -2.82 -10.02
C LYS A 238 -11.69 -1.45 -10.01
N LYS A 239 -10.97 -0.48 -10.57
CA LYS A 239 -11.43 0.89 -10.78
C LYS A 239 -10.88 1.40 -12.10
N PHE A 240 -11.75 1.92 -12.97
CA PHE A 240 -11.29 2.66 -14.14
C PHE A 240 -10.72 4.00 -13.69
N LEU A 241 -9.53 4.32 -14.16
CA LEU A 241 -8.89 5.60 -13.91
C LEU A 241 -9.39 6.58 -14.96
N VAL A 242 -9.78 7.77 -14.53
CA VAL A 242 -10.16 8.85 -15.44
C VAL A 242 -8.86 9.44 -15.97
N SER A 243 -8.72 9.56 -17.29
CA SER A 243 -7.64 10.32 -17.91
C SER A 243 -7.70 11.75 -17.36
N GLY A 244 -6.64 12.19 -16.69
CA GLY A 244 -6.46 13.60 -16.37
C GLY A 244 -6.31 14.46 -17.63
#